data_AF-A0A256Y5H0-F1
#
_entry.id   AF-A0A256Y5H0-F1
#
_cell.length_a   1.000
_cell.length_b   1.000
_cell.length_c   1.000
_cell.angle_alpha   90.00
_cell.angle_beta   90.00
_cell.angle_gamma   90.00
#
_symmetry.space_group_name_H-M   'P 1'
#
loop_
_entity.id
_entity.type
_entity.pdbx_description
1 polymer ?
#
loop_
_entity_poly.entity_id
_entity_poly.type
_entity_poly.pdbx_seq_one_letter_code
_entity_poly.pdbx_strand_id
1 'polypeptide(L)'
;MPEKKISITDELTKRQNDNIRRIRVLEESIRNVDERVNNFEQRFIQEVKKTYDRIEELNKKIKDMDVQLKTLSFQQDTLKKNEKKHITMNDLNQLKNYIDLISPISSKYVTKKEMQYYLKMQRQKRE
;
A
#
# COMPACT_ATOMS: atom_id res chain seq x y z
N MET A 1 27.67 86.89 -13.39
CA MET A 1 26.40 86.32 -12.89
C MET A 1 26.56 86.08 -11.41
N PRO A 2 25.67 86.56 -10.53
CA PRO A 2 25.84 86.37 -9.10
C PRO A 2 25.56 84.91 -8.75
N GLU A 3 26.54 84.23 -8.16
CA GLU A 3 26.33 82.92 -7.53
C GLU A 3 25.26 83.06 -6.45
N LYS A 4 24.10 82.44 -6.68
CA LYS A 4 23.04 82.34 -5.67
C LYS A 4 23.60 81.50 -4.53
N LYS A 5 23.97 82.15 -3.42
CA LYS A 5 24.18 81.46 -2.14
C LYS A 5 22.86 80.77 -1.79
N ILE A 6 22.82 79.46 -1.98
CA ILE A 6 21.70 78.62 -1.53
C ILE A 6 21.62 78.84 -0.02
N SER A 7 20.47 79.32 0.45
CA SER A 7 20.26 79.49 1.87
C SER A 7 20.30 78.10 2.52
N ILE A 8 20.98 77.95 3.66
CA ILE A 8 21.03 76.70 4.43
C ILE A 8 19.62 76.16 4.68
N THR A 9 18.63 77.06 4.81
CA THR A 9 17.21 76.73 4.94
C THR A 9 16.67 75.96 3.74
N ASP A 10 17.03 76.35 2.51
CA ASP A 10 16.52 75.72 1.28
C ASP A 10 17.07 74.29 1.12
N GLU A 11 18.32 74.07 1.54
CA GLU A 11 18.92 72.74 1.54
C GLU A 11 18.29 71.84 2.61
N LEU A 12 18.02 72.38 3.81
CA LEU A 12 17.30 71.66 4.86
C LEU A 12 15.88 71.29 4.41
N THR A 13 15.15 72.21 3.77
CA THR A 13 13.81 71.93 3.24
C THR A 13 13.85 70.86 2.15
N LYS A 14 14.83 70.88 1.25
CA LYS A 14 15.02 69.82 0.25
C LYS A 14 15.27 68.46 0.90
N ARG A 15 16.18 68.38 1.87
CA ARG A 15 16.47 67.14 2.60
C ARG A 15 15.24 66.62 3.36
N GLN A 16 14.45 67.51 3.96
CA GLN A 16 13.21 67.14 4.62
C GLN A 16 12.20 66.56 3.63
N ASN A 17 12.02 67.20 2.47
CA ASN A 17 11.13 66.71 1.42
C ASN A 17 11.57 65.35 0.87
N ASP A 18 12.87 65.15 0.66
CA ASP A 18 13.43 63.87 0.23
C ASP A 18 13.21 62.77 1.29
N ASN A 19 13.38 63.12 2.58
CA ASN A 19 13.09 62.19 3.67
C ASN A 19 11.61 61.81 3.74
N ILE A 20 10.69 62.78 3.57
CA ILE A 20 9.25 62.50 3.50
C ILE A 20 8.92 61.58 2.33
N ARG A 21 9.53 61.81 1.16
CA ARG A 21 9.37 60.92 0.00
C ARG A 21 9.87 59.51 0.30
N ARG A 22 11.04 59.38 0.94
CA ARG A 22 11.60 58.08 1.33
C ARG A 22 10.71 57.35 2.34
N ILE A 23 10.18 58.06 3.33
CA ILE A 23 9.24 57.50 4.31
C ILE A 23 8.00 56.94 3.60
N ARG A 24 7.40 57.71 2.68
CA ARG A 24 6.23 57.24 1.93
C ARG A 24 6.50 55.96 1.14
N VAL A 25 7.66 55.87 0.47
CA VAL A 25 8.05 54.65 -0.27
C VAL A 25 8.24 53.46 0.68
N LEU A 26 8.80 53.70 1.87
CA LEU A 26 8.95 52.65 2.88
C LEU A 26 7.59 52.20 3.43
N GLU A 27 6.66 53.11 3.70
CA GLU A 27 5.30 52.78 4.14
C GLU A 27 4.56 51.93 3.11
N GLU A 28 4.66 52.29 1.82
CA GLU A 28 4.08 51.51 0.73
C GLU A 28 4.73 50.12 0.62
N SER A 29 6.06 50.05 0.78
CA SER A 29 6.79 48.78 0.77
C SER A 29 6.38 47.88 1.94
N ILE A 30 6.20 48.45 3.14
CA ILE A 30 5.73 47.72 4.33
C ILE A 30 4.32 47.19 4.07
N ARG A 31 3.40 48.02 3.57
CA ARG A 31 2.03 47.59 3.25
C ARG A 31 2.03 46.43 2.24
N ASN A 32 2.85 46.52 1.20
CA ASN A 32 2.98 45.44 0.21
C ASN A 32 3.55 44.15 0.81
N VAL A 33 4.48 44.26 1.76
CA VAL A 33 5.01 43.09 2.48
C VAL A 33 3.93 42.48 3.36
N ASP A 34 3.18 43.28 4.12
CA ASP A 34 2.10 42.80 4.97
C ASP A 34 1.02 42.07 4.16
N GLU A 35 0.62 42.62 3.01
CA GLU A 35 -0.32 41.95 2.09
C GLU A 35 0.22 40.61 1.57
N ARG A 36 1.52 40.55 1.25
CA ARG A 36 2.16 39.30 0.80
C ARG A 36 2.23 38.26 1.91
N VAL A 37 2.54 38.68 3.14
CA VAL A 37 2.59 37.80 4.32
C VAL A 37 1.20 37.24 4.60
N ASN A 38 0.17 38.09 4.65
CA ASN A 38 -1.21 37.66 4.86
C ASN A 38 -1.67 36.66 3.79
N ASN A 39 -1.37 36.93 2.51
CA ASN A 39 -1.68 36.00 1.43
C ASN A 39 -0.92 34.68 1.55
N PHE A 40 0.35 34.73 1.97
CA PHE A 40 1.15 33.53 2.20
C PHE A 40 0.59 32.69 3.33
N GLU A 41 0.23 33.31 4.46
CA GLU A 41 -0.38 32.63 5.60
C GLU A 41 -1.70 31.95 5.22
N GLN A 42 -2.57 32.65 4.48
CA GLN A 42 -3.83 32.08 4.00
C GLN A 42 -3.59 30.86 3.10
N ARG A 43 -2.64 30.95 2.16
CA ARG A 43 -2.27 29.81 1.30
C ARG A 43 -1.70 28.66 2.10
N PHE A 44 -0.83 28.94 3.07
CA PHE A 44 -0.25 27.94 3.94
C PHE A 44 -1.33 27.20 4.73
N ILE A 45 -2.27 27.92 5.35
CA ILE A 45 -3.41 27.32 6.07
C ILE A 45 -4.25 26.44 5.14
N GLN A 46 -4.49 26.88 3.90
CA GLN A 46 -5.25 26.08 2.92
C GLN A 46 -4.51 24.79 2.53
N GLU A 47 -3.20 24.86 2.29
CA GLU A 47 -2.39 23.67 1.95
C GLU A 47 -2.28 22.69 3.12
N VAL A 48 -2.16 23.20 4.36
CA VAL A 48 -2.21 22.38 5.56
C VAL A 48 -3.56 21.66 5.66
N LYS A 49 -4.68 22.36 5.48
CA LYS A 49 -6.02 21.72 5.47
C LYS A 49 -6.15 20.64 4.42
N LYS A 50 -5.78 20.92 3.16
CA LYS A 50 -5.78 19.92 2.08
C LYS A 50 -4.93 18.70 2.41
N THR A 51 -3.80 18.91 3.08
CA THR A 51 -2.92 17.82 3.50
C THR A 51 -3.58 16.96 4.56
N TYR A 52 -4.24 17.57 5.57
CA TYR A 52 -5.02 16.83 6.55
C TYR A 52 -6.17 16.03 5.91
N ASP A 53 -6.91 16.63 4.99
CA ASP A 53 -8.01 15.96 4.29
C ASP A 53 -7.51 14.72 3.53
N ARG A 54 -6.37 14.85 2.81
CA ARG A 54 -5.72 13.73 2.12
C ARG A 54 -5.26 12.63 3.07
N ILE A 55 -4.70 13.00 4.23
CA ILE A 55 -4.30 12.02 5.26
C ILE A 55 -5.53 11.28 5.80
N GLU A 56 -6.63 11.98 6.03
CA GLU A 56 -7.87 11.35 6.48
C GLU A 56 -8.43 10.37 5.44
N GLU A 57 -8.44 10.75 4.16
CA GLU A 57 -8.83 9.86 3.06
C GLU A 57 -7.94 8.62 2.97
N LEU A 58 -6.61 8.79 3.10
CA LEU A 58 -5.68 7.66 3.13
C LEU A 58 -5.95 6.74 4.32
N ASN A 59 -6.22 7.28 5.49
CA ASN A 59 -6.57 6.49 6.67
C ASN A 59 -7.87 5.71 6.48
N LYS A 60 -8.87 6.28 5.79
CA LYS A 60 -10.10 5.56 5.42
C LYS A 60 -9.77 4.39 4.48
N LYS A 61 -8.99 4.63 3.42
CA LYS A 61 -8.57 3.58 2.48
C LYS A 61 -7.78 2.46 3.16
N ILE A 62 -6.90 2.79 4.11
CA ILE A 62 -6.15 1.79 4.89
C ILE A 62 -7.10 0.92 5.73
N LYS A 63 -8.11 1.52 6.37
CA LYS A 63 -9.13 0.76 7.11
C LYS A 63 -9.94 -0.16 6.20
N ASP A 64 -10.33 0.32 5.02
CA ASP A 64 -11.06 -0.50 4.04
C ASP A 64 -10.20 -1.67 3.55
N MET A 65 -8.90 -1.44 3.33
CA MET A 65 -7.95 -2.51 2.99
C MET A 65 -7.81 -3.54 4.12
N ASP A 66 -7.76 -3.11 5.39
CA ASP A 66 -7.73 -4.04 6.53
C ASP A 66 -8.98 -4.94 6.58
N VAL A 67 -10.16 -4.38 6.30
CA VAL A 67 -11.41 -5.16 6.19
C VAL A 67 -11.34 -6.16 5.02
N GLN A 68 -10.84 -5.75 3.86
CA GLN A 68 -10.66 -6.64 2.72
C GLN A 68 -9.66 -7.77 3.00
N LEU A 69 -8.55 -7.46 3.67
CA LEU A 69 -7.55 -8.45 4.08
C LEU A 69 -8.12 -9.47 5.06
N LYS A 70 -8.90 -9.02 6.05
CA LYS A 70 -9.61 -9.92 6.98
C LYS A 70 -10.59 -10.84 6.23
N THR A 71 -11.32 -10.28 5.26
CA THR A 71 -12.24 -11.06 4.43
C THR A 71 -11.51 -12.11 3.60
N LEU A 72 -10.39 -11.76 2.97
CA LEU A 72 -9.55 -12.69 2.23
C LEU A 72 -8.95 -13.78 3.14
N SER A 73 -8.50 -13.42 4.35
CA SER A 73 -8.01 -14.39 5.34
C SER A 73 -9.10 -15.39 5.72
N PHE A 74 -10.33 -14.92 5.94
CA PHE A 74 -11.46 -15.80 6.23
C PHE A 74 -11.79 -16.73 5.06
N GLN A 75 -11.76 -16.22 3.82
CA GLN A 75 -11.95 -17.03 2.61
C GLN A 75 -10.85 -18.08 2.45
N GLN A 76 -9.59 -17.74 2.75
CA GLN A 76 -8.48 -18.67 2.73
C GLN A 76 -8.67 -19.81 3.76
N ASP A 77 -9.12 -19.47 4.97
CA ASP A 77 -9.37 -20.47 6.02
C ASP A 77 -10.56 -21.38 5.69
N THR A 78 -11.61 -20.84 5.07
CA THR A 78 -12.74 -21.65 4.59
C THR A 78 -12.33 -22.56 3.44
N LEU A 79 -11.51 -22.09 2.50
CA LEU A 79 -10.93 -22.93 1.45
C LEU A 79 -10.10 -24.07 2.02
N LYS A 80 -9.18 -23.81 2.96
CA LYS A 80 -8.39 -24.86 3.64
C LYS A 80 -9.27 -25.89 4.34
N LYS A 81 -10.37 -25.46 4.98
CA LYS A 81 -11.33 -26.37 5.62
C LYS A 81 -12.08 -27.22 4.60
N ASN A 82 -12.45 -26.65 3.45
CA ASN A 82 -13.13 -27.39 2.38
C ASN A 82 -12.19 -28.35 1.67
N GLU A 83 -10.93 -27.97 1.46
CA GLU A 83 -9.89 -28.84 0.90
C GLU A 83 -9.70 -30.11 1.75
N LYS A 84 -9.73 -30.00 3.09
CA LYS A 84 -9.72 -31.16 4.00
C LYS A 84 -10.98 -32.04 3.90
N LYS A 85 -12.10 -31.52 3.41
CA LYS A 85 -13.36 -32.26 3.24
C LYS A 85 -13.46 -32.93 1.86
N HIS A 86 -12.73 -32.43 0.88
CA HIS A 86 -12.64 -33.10 -0.41
C HIS A 86 -11.76 -34.35 -0.26
N ILE A 87 -12.30 -35.50 -0.69
CA ILE A 87 -11.63 -36.79 -0.70
C ILE A 87 -10.26 -36.60 -1.33
N THR A 88 -9.20 -36.83 -0.56
CA THR A 88 -7.83 -36.66 -1.05
C THR A 88 -7.61 -37.68 -2.16
N MET A 89 -6.75 -37.38 -3.15
CA MET A 89 -6.39 -38.36 -4.19
C MET A 89 -5.88 -39.68 -3.58
N ASN A 90 -5.30 -39.60 -2.38
CA ASN A 90 -4.90 -40.74 -1.57
C ASN A 90 -6.09 -41.59 -1.09
N ASP A 91 -7.18 -40.98 -0.67
CA ASP A 91 -8.40 -41.67 -0.23
C ASP A 91 -9.09 -42.33 -1.43
N LEU A 92 -9.12 -41.67 -2.60
CA LEU A 92 -9.58 -42.28 -3.85
C LEU A 92 -8.72 -43.47 -4.27
N ASN A 93 -7.41 -43.39 -4.12
CA ASN A 93 -6.51 -44.51 -4.39
C ASN A 93 -6.73 -45.68 -3.41
N GLN A 94 -6.98 -45.41 -2.13
CA GLN A 94 -7.33 -46.45 -1.16
C GLN A 94 -8.67 -47.12 -1.50
N LEU A 95 -9.67 -46.32 -1.89
CA LEU A 95 -10.98 -46.82 -2.32
C LEU A 95 -10.85 -47.66 -3.59
N LYS A 96 -10.02 -47.23 -4.55
CA LYS A 96 -9.67 -48.00 -5.74
C LYS A 96 -9.00 -49.33 -5.39
N ASN A 97 -8.00 -49.31 -4.50
CA ASN A 97 -7.31 -50.52 -4.04
C ASN A 97 -8.28 -51.49 -3.34
N TYR A 98 -9.22 -50.97 -2.53
CA TYR A 98 -10.25 -51.79 -1.89
C TYR A 98 -11.22 -52.41 -2.90
N ILE A 99 -11.66 -51.62 -3.88
CA ILE A 99 -12.49 -52.11 -4.99
C ILE A 99 -11.74 -53.17 -5.79
N ASP A 100 -10.45 -52.95 -6.10
CA ASP A 100 -9.63 -53.94 -6.81
C ASP A 100 -9.47 -55.24 -6.01
N LEU A 101 -9.39 -55.16 -4.67
CA LEU A 101 -9.26 -56.33 -3.79
C LEU A 101 -10.56 -57.17 -3.68
N ILE A 102 -11.71 -56.49 -3.70
CA ILE A 102 -13.03 -57.12 -3.49
C ILE A 102 -13.69 -57.48 -4.82
N SER A 103 -13.33 -56.80 -5.92
CA SER A 103 -13.94 -57.00 -7.23
C SER A 103 -13.66 -58.42 -7.75
N PRO A 104 -14.70 -59.25 -7.92
CA PRO A 104 -14.57 -60.60 -8.50
C PRO A 104 -14.05 -60.58 -9.94
N ILE A 105 -14.05 -59.40 -10.58
CA ILE A 105 -13.63 -59.18 -11.97
C ILE A 105 -12.09 -59.07 -12.06
N SER A 106 -11.42 -58.64 -10.98
CA SER A 106 -9.95 -58.48 -10.94
C SER A 106 -9.23 -59.68 -10.29
N SER A 107 -9.94 -60.47 -9.47
CA SER A 107 -9.37 -61.62 -8.76
C SER A 107 -8.96 -62.73 -9.73
N LYS A 108 -7.71 -62.69 -10.19
CA LYS A 108 -7.04 -63.84 -10.80
C LYS A 108 -6.91 -64.92 -9.72
N TYR A 109 -7.86 -65.85 -9.69
CA TYR A 109 -7.78 -67.03 -8.84
C TYR A 109 -6.58 -67.86 -9.26
N VAL A 110 -5.54 -67.88 -8.43
CA VAL A 110 -4.34 -68.68 -8.65
C VAL A 110 -4.52 -70.02 -7.96
N THR A 111 -4.34 -71.12 -8.68
CA THR A 111 -4.42 -72.46 -8.07
C THR A 111 -3.22 -72.71 -7.15
N LYS A 112 -3.37 -73.62 -6.18
CA LYS A 112 -2.34 -73.95 -5.18
C LYS A 112 -0.98 -74.32 -5.80
N LYS A 113 -1.01 -74.94 -6.99
CA LYS A 113 0.21 -75.30 -7.76
C LYS A 113 0.91 -74.07 -8.33
N GLU A 114 0.16 -73.13 -8.91
CA GLU A 114 0.70 -71.90 -9.47
C GLU A 114 1.29 -70.99 -8.38
N MET A 115 0.66 -70.91 -7.20
CA MET A 115 1.18 -70.15 -6.08
C MET A 115 2.52 -70.71 -5.56
N GLN A 116 2.66 -72.05 -5.50
CA GLN A 116 3.93 -72.70 -5.14
C GLN A 116 5.03 -72.46 -6.18
N TYR A 117 4.68 -72.40 -7.47
CA TYR A 117 5.61 -72.10 -8.55
C TYR A 117 6.16 -70.67 -8.43
N TYR A 118 5.30 -69.67 -8.21
CA TYR A 118 5.74 -68.28 -8.02
C TYR A 118 6.60 -68.10 -6.75
N LEU A 119 6.29 -68.80 -5.66
CA LEU A 119 7.10 -68.77 -4.43
C LEU A 119 8.50 -69.36 -4.62
N LYS A 120 8.63 -70.43 -5.41
CA LYS A 120 9.94 -71.02 -5.74
C LYS A 120 10.77 -70.07 -6.61
N MET A 121 10.17 -69.45 -7.63
CA MET A 121 10.87 -68.47 -8.47
C MET A 121 11.30 -67.21 -7.71
N GLN A 122 10.50 -66.73 -6.75
CA GLN A 122 10.86 -65.58 -5.92
C GLN A 122 12.06 -65.87 -5.00
N ARG A 123 12.21 -67.10 -4.51
CA ARG A 123 13.36 -67.50 -3.67
C ARG A 123 14.65 -67.59 -4.48
N GLN A 124 14.59 -68.13 -5.70
CA GLN A 124 15.76 -68.22 -6.60
C GLN A 124 16.25 -66.86 -7.13
N LYS A 125 15.40 -65.83 -7.14
CA LYS A 125 15.78 -64.46 -7.53
C LYS A 125 16.42 -63.63 -6.40
N ARG A 126 16.39 -64.13 -5.16
CA ARG A 126 16.97 -63.46 -3.99
C ARG A 126 18.30 -64.08 -3.52
N GLU A 127 18.74 -65.11 -4.22
CA GLU A 127 20.12 -65.63 -4.22
C GLU A 127 20.87 -65.03 -5.41
#